data_AF-A0A537MRZ1-F1
#
_entry.id   AF-A0A537MRZ1-F1
#
_cell.length_a   1.000
_cell.length_b   1.000
_cell.length_c   1.000
_cell.angle_alpha   90.00
_cell.angle_beta   90.00
_cell.angle_gamma   90.00
#
_symmetry.space_group_name_H-M   'P 1'
#
loop_
_entity.id
_entity.type
_entity.pdbx_description
1 polymer ?
#
loop_
_entity_poly.entity_id
_entity_poly.type
_entity_poly.pdbx_seq_one_letter_code
_entity_poly.pdbx_strand_id
1 'polypeptide(L)'
;MPLNLQTDVRDSISPKISREWIERARALKPLLEASAGDIEQSRSIPAHVLDALHAAQMFRTVMPRSVGGAELDPATHAQVVATIAEGDASVAWCIAQAACASMACAYLEPHAAREIFEDARAVFTFGFTRGEPPCLAVPAEGGWIINGTWTFASGNRCATWLGGHCRLCDENGNQLKHPDGRPFPARPRRSMSRAGM
;
A
#
# COMPACT_ATOMS: atom_id res chain seq x y z
N MET A 1 3.61 -34.58 8.28
CA MET A 1 2.84 -34.43 7.03
C MET A 1 3.51 -33.30 6.24
N PRO A 2 4.15 -33.56 5.10
CA PRO A 2 4.86 -32.50 4.37
C PRO A 2 3.86 -31.56 3.71
N LEU A 3 4.05 -30.24 3.87
CA LEU A 3 3.28 -29.22 3.16
C LEU A 3 3.59 -29.32 1.66
N ASN A 4 2.57 -29.63 0.87
CA ASN A 4 2.66 -29.66 -0.58
C ASN A 4 2.64 -28.21 -1.11
N LEU A 5 3.80 -27.66 -1.45
CA LEU A 5 3.99 -26.32 -2.03
C LEU A 5 3.60 -26.25 -3.53
N GLN A 6 2.79 -27.20 -4.02
CA GLN A 6 2.36 -27.31 -5.42
C GLN A 6 0.87 -26.99 -5.64
N THR A 7 0.24 -26.15 -4.82
CA THR A 7 -0.92 -25.40 -5.34
C THR A 7 -0.36 -24.33 -6.28
N ASP A 8 -0.48 -24.57 -7.58
CA ASP A 8 -0.09 -23.62 -8.62
C ASP A 8 -0.76 -22.28 -8.32
N VAL A 9 0.02 -21.21 -8.15
CA VAL A 9 -0.48 -19.85 -7.93
C VAL A 9 -1.50 -19.46 -9.02
N ARG A 10 -1.37 -20.08 -10.21
CA ARG A 10 -2.24 -19.87 -11.37
C ARG A 10 -3.70 -20.33 -11.16
N ASP A 11 -3.95 -21.30 -10.30
CA ASP A 11 -5.31 -21.81 -10.06
C ASP A 11 -6.11 -20.94 -9.08
N SER A 12 -5.45 -20.01 -8.39
CA SER A 12 -6.06 -19.26 -7.28
C SER A 12 -6.97 -18.10 -7.68
N ILE A 13 -7.02 -17.74 -8.97
CA ILE A 13 -7.93 -16.72 -9.50
C ILE A 13 -8.53 -17.19 -10.83
N SER A 14 -9.80 -17.57 -10.80
CA SER A 14 -10.55 -17.92 -11.99
C SER A 14 -10.64 -16.72 -12.96
N PRO A 15 -10.59 -16.93 -14.28
CA PRO A 15 -10.86 -15.89 -15.29
C PRO A 15 -12.17 -15.13 -15.06
N LYS A 16 -13.14 -15.77 -14.39
CA LYS A 16 -14.40 -15.15 -13.97
C LYS A 16 -14.19 -14.03 -12.95
N ILE A 17 -13.35 -14.27 -11.93
CA ILE A 17 -13.02 -13.29 -10.89
C ILE A 17 -12.29 -12.11 -11.53
N SER A 18 -11.29 -12.38 -12.38
CA SER A 18 -10.56 -11.33 -13.09
C SER A 18 -11.50 -10.44 -13.91
N ARG A 19 -12.43 -11.04 -14.66
CA ARG A 19 -13.43 -10.29 -15.43
C ARG A 19 -14.34 -9.45 -14.54
N GLU A 20 -14.82 -9.99 -13.42
CA GLU A 20 -15.70 -9.27 -12.50
C GLU A 20 -15.05 -7.98 -11.98
N TRP A 21 -13.79 -8.03 -11.54
CA TRP A 21 -13.07 -6.86 -11.04
C TRP A 21 -12.80 -5.81 -12.12
N ILE A 22 -12.51 -6.25 -13.35
CA ILE A 22 -12.33 -5.36 -14.50
C ILE A 22 -13.67 -4.69 -14.85
N GLU A 23 -14.80 -5.40 -14.81
CA GLU A 23 -16.12 -4.78 -15.06
C GLU A 23 -16.51 -3.79 -13.94
N ARG A 24 -16.20 -4.07 -12.67
CA ARG A 24 -16.38 -3.10 -11.56
C ARG A 24 -15.60 -1.81 -11.84
N ALA A 25 -14.35 -1.92 -12.28
CA ALA A 25 -13.53 -0.77 -12.67
C ALA A 25 -14.13 -0.03 -13.87
N ARG A 26 -14.57 -0.76 -14.90
CA ARG A 26 -15.17 -0.19 -16.11
C ARG A 26 -16.46 0.59 -15.80
N ALA A 27 -17.27 0.11 -14.86
CA ALA A 27 -18.49 0.78 -14.45
C ALA A 27 -18.25 2.18 -13.83
N LEU A 28 -17.03 2.47 -13.34
CA LEU A 28 -16.66 3.78 -12.79
C LEU A 28 -16.25 4.78 -13.87
N LYS A 29 -15.93 4.33 -15.09
CA LYS A 29 -15.38 5.18 -16.16
C LYS A 29 -16.23 6.43 -16.45
N PRO A 30 -17.57 6.35 -16.62
CA PRO A 30 -18.37 7.55 -16.90
C PRO A 30 -18.31 8.59 -15.78
N LEU A 31 -18.26 8.14 -14.52
CA LEU A 31 -18.14 9.02 -13.36
C LEU A 31 -16.77 9.70 -13.31
N LEU A 32 -15.70 8.95 -13.60
CA LEU A 32 -14.33 9.46 -13.62
C LEU A 32 -14.15 10.49 -14.74
N GLU A 33 -14.61 10.19 -15.95
CA GLU A 33 -14.57 11.11 -17.09
C GLU A 33 -15.34 12.41 -16.79
N ALA A 34 -16.54 12.30 -16.22
CA ALA A 34 -17.35 13.45 -15.85
C ALA A 34 -16.71 14.30 -14.73
N SER A 35 -15.92 13.69 -13.86
CA SER A 35 -15.29 14.37 -12.72
C SER A 35 -13.86 14.84 -12.99
N ALA A 36 -13.28 14.52 -14.15
CA ALA A 36 -11.87 14.78 -14.47
C ALA A 36 -11.49 16.27 -14.34
N GLY A 37 -12.37 17.17 -14.79
CA GLY A 37 -12.17 18.63 -14.66
C GLY A 37 -12.10 19.08 -13.19
N ASP A 38 -13.00 18.56 -12.35
CA ASP A 38 -13.04 18.88 -10.92
C ASP A 38 -11.84 18.29 -10.18
N ILE A 39 -11.42 17.07 -10.54
CA ILE A 39 -10.22 16.42 -10.00
C ILE A 39 -8.98 17.26 -10.29
N GLU A 40 -8.81 17.70 -11.54
CA GLU A 40 -7.68 18.52 -11.97
C GLU A 40 -7.68 19.88 -11.25
N GLN A 41 -8.84 20.57 -11.24
CA GLN A 41 -8.96 21.89 -10.62
C GLN A 41 -8.73 21.85 -9.10
N SER A 42 -9.32 20.87 -8.41
CA SER A 42 -9.22 20.75 -6.95
C SER A 42 -7.91 20.10 -6.49
N ARG A 43 -7.19 19.42 -7.40
CA ARG A 43 -6.00 18.60 -7.10
C ARG A 43 -6.27 17.58 -6.00
N SER A 44 -7.48 17.00 -6.04
CA SER A 44 -7.99 16.03 -5.08
C SER A 44 -9.06 15.17 -5.73
N ILE A 45 -9.24 13.96 -5.23
CA ILE A 45 -10.39 13.12 -5.61
C ILE A 45 -11.63 13.68 -4.89
N PRO A 46 -12.70 14.09 -5.60
CA PRO A 46 -13.94 14.53 -4.97
C PRO A 46 -14.59 13.43 -4.12
N ALA A 47 -15.33 13.82 -3.08
CA ALA A 47 -15.93 12.89 -2.13
C ALA A 47 -16.85 11.85 -2.80
N HIS A 48 -17.68 12.26 -3.77
CA HIS A 48 -18.59 11.35 -4.46
C HIS A 48 -17.84 10.33 -5.33
N VAL A 49 -16.71 10.71 -5.94
CA VAL A 49 -15.82 9.79 -6.65
C VAL A 49 -15.19 8.82 -5.67
N LEU A 50 -14.66 9.33 -4.54
CA LEU A 50 -14.04 8.50 -3.51
C LEU A 50 -15.02 7.47 -2.94
N ASP A 51 -16.28 7.86 -2.69
CA ASP A 51 -17.34 6.96 -2.25
C ASP A 51 -17.61 5.84 -3.25
N ALA A 52 -17.69 6.16 -4.55
CA ALA A 52 -17.85 5.17 -5.60
C ALA A 52 -16.66 4.19 -5.67
N LEU A 53 -15.43 4.69 -5.52
CA LEU A 53 -14.22 3.86 -5.47
C LEU A 53 -14.22 2.90 -4.27
N HIS A 54 -14.69 3.35 -3.11
CA HIS A 54 -14.85 2.50 -1.93
C HIS A 54 -15.95 1.46 -2.10
N ALA A 55 -17.11 1.86 -2.63
CA ALA A 55 -18.22 0.94 -2.91
C ALA A 55 -17.81 -0.15 -3.90
N ALA A 56 -16.99 0.20 -4.90
CA ALA A 56 -16.41 -0.76 -5.85
C ALA A 56 -15.20 -1.54 -5.28
N GLN A 57 -14.72 -1.20 -4.07
CA GLN A 57 -13.57 -1.80 -3.39
C GLN A 57 -12.23 -1.64 -4.13
N MET A 58 -12.04 -0.56 -4.90
CA MET A 58 -10.83 -0.36 -5.71
C MET A 58 -9.54 -0.28 -4.88
N PHE A 59 -9.61 0.20 -3.64
CA PHE A 59 -8.47 0.25 -2.71
C PHE A 59 -8.16 -1.09 -2.02
N ARG A 60 -8.92 -2.17 -2.29
CA ARG A 60 -8.81 -3.48 -1.62
C ARG A 60 -8.32 -4.60 -2.53
N THR A 61 -7.93 -4.27 -3.75
CA THR A 61 -7.66 -5.24 -4.82
C THR A 61 -6.52 -6.22 -4.52
N VAL A 62 -5.43 -5.79 -3.88
CA VAL A 62 -4.26 -6.67 -3.61
C VAL A 62 -4.14 -7.13 -2.16
N MET A 63 -4.99 -6.63 -1.27
CA MET A 63 -4.91 -6.95 0.15
C MET A 63 -5.33 -8.40 0.43
N PRO A 64 -4.82 -9.03 1.51
CA PRO A 64 -5.24 -10.34 1.96
C PRO A 64 -6.74 -10.42 2.26
N ARG A 65 -7.36 -11.55 1.94
CA ARG A 65 -8.78 -11.84 2.22
C ARG A 65 -9.05 -11.85 3.72
N SER A 66 -8.06 -12.25 4.52
CA SER A 66 -8.11 -12.24 5.98
C SER A 66 -8.32 -10.84 6.58
N VAL A 67 -8.04 -9.77 5.83
CA VAL A 67 -8.28 -8.37 6.22
C VAL A 67 -9.28 -7.68 5.27
N GLY A 68 -10.16 -8.45 4.64
CA GLY A 68 -11.23 -7.94 3.78
C GLY A 68 -10.79 -7.49 2.38
N GLY A 69 -9.60 -7.91 1.94
CA GLY A 69 -9.10 -7.68 0.58
C GLY A 69 -9.55 -8.73 -0.44
N ALA A 70 -9.21 -8.50 -1.71
CA ALA A 70 -9.57 -9.38 -2.82
C ALA A 70 -8.48 -10.40 -3.19
N GLU A 71 -7.24 -10.20 -2.73
CA GLU A 71 -6.06 -11.00 -3.12
C GLU A 71 -5.93 -11.20 -4.63
N LEU A 72 -6.11 -10.13 -5.42
CA LEU A 72 -5.92 -10.22 -6.87
C LEU A 72 -4.46 -10.47 -7.22
N ASP A 73 -4.24 -11.24 -8.29
CA ASP A 73 -2.91 -11.43 -8.85
C ASP A 73 -2.45 -10.13 -9.52
N PRO A 74 -1.13 -9.95 -9.68
CA PRO A 74 -0.59 -8.73 -10.27
C PRO A 74 -1.12 -8.41 -11.68
N ALA A 75 -1.39 -9.43 -12.51
CA ALA A 75 -1.85 -9.21 -13.88
C ALA A 75 -3.32 -8.73 -13.92
N THR A 76 -4.18 -9.30 -13.07
CA THR A 76 -5.56 -8.82 -12.90
C THR A 76 -5.57 -7.41 -12.29
N HIS A 77 -4.79 -7.15 -11.24
CA HIS A 77 -4.71 -5.82 -10.64
C HIS A 77 -4.23 -4.76 -11.63
N ALA A 78 -3.20 -5.06 -12.45
CA ALA A 78 -2.73 -4.16 -13.49
C ALA A 78 -3.82 -3.82 -14.52
N GLN A 79 -4.65 -4.79 -14.91
CA GLN A 79 -5.79 -4.56 -15.81
C GLN A 79 -6.87 -3.69 -15.17
N VAL A 80 -7.16 -3.89 -13.88
CA VAL A 80 -8.08 -3.02 -13.11
C VAL A 80 -7.57 -1.57 -13.11
N VAL A 81 -6.30 -1.36 -12.76
CA VAL A 81 -5.69 -0.02 -12.74
C VAL A 81 -5.70 0.61 -14.14
N ALA A 82 -5.35 -0.15 -15.18
CA ALA A 82 -5.40 0.32 -16.56
C ALA A 82 -6.84 0.72 -16.97
N THR A 83 -7.83 -0.06 -16.57
CA THR A 83 -9.25 0.24 -16.83
C THR A 83 -9.70 1.53 -16.14
N ILE A 84 -9.28 1.77 -14.89
CA ILE A 84 -9.56 3.04 -14.19
C ILE A 84 -8.85 4.21 -14.90
N ALA A 85 -7.61 3.99 -15.37
CA ALA A 85 -6.82 5.02 -16.04
C ALA A 85 -7.44 5.51 -17.35
N GLU A 86 -8.29 4.70 -18.00
CA GLU A 86 -9.07 5.14 -19.16
C GLU A 86 -10.09 6.24 -18.82
N GLY A 87 -10.55 6.31 -17.57
CA GLY A 87 -11.45 7.36 -17.09
C GLY A 87 -10.71 8.53 -16.46
N ASP A 88 -9.76 8.25 -15.57
CA ASP A 88 -8.87 9.26 -14.98
C ASP A 88 -7.54 8.63 -14.51
N ALA A 89 -6.43 9.11 -15.07
CA ALA A 89 -5.10 8.58 -14.79
C ALA A 89 -4.58 8.93 -13.38
N SER A 90 -4.98 10.07 -12.82
CA SER A 90 -4.58 10.51 -11.48
C SER A 90 -5.22 9.64 -10.39
N VAL A 91 -6.50 9.29 -10.57
CA VAL A 91 -7.22 8.34 -9.71
C VAL A 91 -6.59 6.95 -9.81
N ALA A 92 -6.30 6.48 -11.03
CA ALA A 92 -5.61 5.20 -11.24
C ALA A 92 -4.25 5.15 -10.52
N TRP A 93 -3.46 6.22 -10.61
CA TRP A 93 -2.19 6.35 -9.90
C TRP A 93 -2.37 6.28 -8.38
N CYS A 94 -3.36 6.98 -7.83
CA CYS A 94 -3.65 6.93 -6.39
C CYS A 94 -4.04 5.51 -5.92
N ILE A 95 -4.84 4.78 -6.71
CA ILE A 95 -5.21 3.39 -6.41
C ILE A 95 -3.99 2.46 -6.46
N ALA A 96 -3.15 2.57 -7.49
CA ALA A 96 -1.94 1.76 -7.60
C ALA A 96 -0.96 2.00 -6.44
N GLN A 97 -0.78 3.26 -6.04
CA GLN A 97 0.05 3.62 -4.89
C GLN A 97 -0.54 3.11 -3.57
N ALA A 98 -1.86 3.23 -3.38
CA ALA A 98 -2.52 2.70 -2.20
C ALA A 98 -2.43 1.16 -2.13
N ALA A 99 -2.56 0.47 -3.25
CA ALA A 99 -2.35 -0.97 -3.35
C ALA A 99 -0.92 -1.35 -2.96
N CYS A 100 0.08 -0.63 -3.47
CA CYS A 100 1.49 -0.85 -3.13
C CYS A 100 1.76 -0.65 -1.64
N ALA A 101 1.28 0.46 -1.06
CA ALA A 101 1.43 0.74 0.36
C ALA A 101 0.71 -0.30 1.24
N SER A 102 -0.49 -0.73 0.83
CA SER A 102 -1.30 -1.68 1.59
C SER A 102 -0.70 -3.08 1.63
N MET A 103 0.27 -3.44 0.78
CA MET A 103 1.05 -4.68 0.93
C MET A 103 1.75 -4.77 2.29
N ALA A 104 1.97 -3.65 2.98
CA ALA A 104 2.49 -3.64 4.35
C ALA A 104 1.65 -4.50 5.31
N CYS A 105 0.33 -4.66 5.08
CA CYS A 105 -0.52 -5.50 5.92
C CYS A 105 -0.02 -6.95 6.06
N ALA A 106 0.67 -7.48 5.04
CA ALA A 106 1.22 -8.84 5.06
C ALA A 106 2.51 -8.97 5.90
N TYR A 107 3.13 -7.85 6.28
CA TYR A 107 4.39 -7.81 7.03
C TYR A 107 4.23 -7.26 8.45
N LEU A 108 3.03 -6.78 8.79
CA LEU A 108 2.70 -6.27 10.12
C LEU A 108 2.26 -7.40 11.04
N GLU A 109 2.47 -7.21 12.33
CA GLU A 109 1.85 -8.06 13.35
C GLU A 109 0.31 -8.02 13.21
N PRO A 110 -0.41 -9.14 13.42
CA PRO A 110 -1.85 -9.23 13.13
C PRO A 110 -2.74 -8.20 13.85
N HIS A 111 -2.30 -7.68 14.99
CA HIS A 111 -3.04 -6.62 15.70
C HIS A 111 -2.86 -5.26 15.01
N ALA A 112 -1.64 -4.90 14.62
CA ALA A 112 -1.33 -3.66 13.91
C ALA A 112 -1.95 -3.65 12.50
N ALA A 113 -1.94 -4.79 11.81
CA ALA A 113 -2.64 -4.92 10.53
C ALA A 113 -4.15 -4.69 10.68
N ARG A 114 -4.77 -5.21 11.75
CA ARG A 114 -6.21 -4.98 12.00
C ARG A 114 -6.49 -3.52 12.30
N GLU A 115 -5.74 -2.88 13.19
CA GLU A 115 -5.90 -1.46 13.52
C GLU A 115 -5.91 -0.56 12.28
N ILE A 116 -5.03 -0.84 11.32
CA ILE A 116 -4.91 -0.02 10.12
C ILE A 116 -6.03 -0.34 9.11
N PHE A 117 -6.36 -1.62 8.93
CA PHE A 117 -7.11 -2.09 7.77
C PHE A 117 -8.51 -2.62 8.06
N GLU A 118 -8.95 -2.70 9.33
CA GLU A 118 -10.27 -3.22 9.70
C GLU A 118 -11.43 -2.38 9.15
N ASP A 119 -11.26 -1.05 9.09
CA ASP A 119 -12.21 -0.17 8.42
C ASP A 119 -12.15 -0.45 6.93
N ALA A 120 -13.25 -0.86 6.31
CA ALA A 120 -13.36 -1.12 4.88
C ALA A 120 -12.99 0.10 4.00
N ARG A 121 -13.09 1.31 4.56
CA ARG A 121 -12.71 2.57 3.92
C ARG A 121 -11.27 2.99 4.19
N ALA A 122 -10.49 2.20 4.94
CA ALA A 122 -9.09 2.55 5.14
C ALA A 122 -8.34 2.62 3.80
N VAL A 123 -7.58 3.69 3.63
CA VAL A 123 -6.68 3.94 2.50
C VAL A 123 -5.32 4.25 3.09
N PHE A 124 -4.34 3.42 2.76
CA PHE A 124 -2.96 3.61 3.20
C PHE A 124 -2.15 4.18 2.06
N THR A 125 -1.41 5.26 2.30
CA THR A 125 -0.43 5.78 1.33
C THR A 125 0.93 5.95 1.97
N PHE A 126 1.96 5.96 1.13
CA PHE A 126 3.35 6.04 1.57
C PHE A 126 4.03 7.27 0.98
N GLY A 127 4.66 8.06 1.85
CA GLY A 127 5.47 9.20 1.46
C GLY A 127 6.96 8.85 1.37
N PHE A 128 7.67 9.51 0.45
CA PHE A 128 9.11 9.36 0.27
C PHE A 128 9.87 10.52 0.91
N THR A 129 10.98 10.20 1.57
CA THR A 129 11.92 11.21 2.06
C THR A 129 12.75 11.76 0.92
N ARG A 130 13.04 13.07 0.93
CA ARG A 130 13.97 13.72 -0.02
C ARG A 130 15.45 13.54 0.36
N GLY A 131 15.73 12.85 1.47
CA GLY A 131 17.09 12.64 1.97
C GLY A 131 17.57 13.73 2.91
N GLU A 132 17.17 14.99 2.71
CA GLU A 132 17.60 16.14 3.54
C GLU A 132 16.47 17.17 3.79
N PRO A 133 16.26 17.61 5.05
CA PRO A 133 16.73 16.95 6.28
C PRO A 133 16.13 15.52 6.36
N PRO A 134 16.85 14.56 6.95
CA PRO A 134 16.32 13.21 7.10
C PRO A 134 15.07 13.23 7.98
N CYS A 135 14.12 12.33 7.71
CA CYS A 135 13.02 12.08 8.62
C CYS A 135 13.55 11.20 9.76
N LEU A 136 13.40 11.63 11.00
CA LEU A 136 14.00 11.02 12.18
C LEU A 136 12.95 10.39 13.07
N ALA A 137 13.33 9.29 13.71
CA ALA A 137 12.59 8.68 14.81
C ALA A 137 13.54 8.57 16.02
N VAL A 138 13.17 9.20 17.13
CA VAL A 138 13.93 9.19 18.39
C VAL A 138 13.16 8.34 19.42
N PRO A 139 13.82 7.45 20.18
CA PRO A 139 13.16 6.66 21.22
C PRO A 139 12.43 7.54 22.23
N ALA A 140 11.25 7.09 22.66
CA ALA A 140 10.48 7.70 23.72
C ALA A 140 9.76 6.62 24.54
N GLU A 141 9.18 6.98 25.67
CA GLU A 141 8.39 6.04 26.47
C GLU A 141 7.27 5.42 25.62
N GLY A 142 7.25 4.09 25.53
CA GLY A 142 6.24 3.36 24.77
C GLY A 142 6.39 3.39 23.24
N GLY A 143 7.45 4.01 22.69
CA GLY A 143 7.63 4.03 21.23
C GLY A 143 8.68 5.02 20.72
N TRP A 144 8.28 5.84 19.75
CA TRP A 144 9.15 6.76 19.02
C TRP A 144 8.47 8.10 18.80
N ILE A 145 9.22 9.20 18.94
CA ILE A 145 8.81 10.50 18.42
C ILE A 145 9.36 10.63 17.01
N ILE A 146 8.47 10.82 16.03
CA ILE A 146 8.81 10.91 14.62
C ILE A 146 8.67 12.35 14.15
N ASN A 147 9.73 12.91 13.53
CA ASN A 147 9.71 14.24 12.93
C ASN A 147 10.35 14.20 11.53
N GLY A 148 9.66 14.74 10.54
CA GLY A 148 10.18 14.81 9.18
C GLY A 148 9.15 15.30 8.18
N THR A 149 9.63 15.49 6.95
CA THR A 149 8.80 15.82 5.79
C THR A 149 8.92 14.72 4.75
N TRP A 150 7.78 14.12 4.41
CA TRP A 150 7.67 13.18 3.29
C TRP A 150 6.97 13.86 2.12
N THR A 151 7.45 13.57 0.92
CA THR A 151 6.89 14.09 -0.33
C THR A 151 6.39 12.95 -1.19
N PHE A 152 5.58 13.26 -2.21
CA PHE A 152 4.99 12.25 -3.10
C PHE A 152 4.13 11.18 -2.39
N ALA A 153 3.48 11.53 -1.29
CA ALA A 153 2.41 10.73 -0.71
C ALA A 153 1.15 10.84 -1.58
N SER A 154 1.17 10.23 -2.77
CA SER A 154 0.05 10.28 -3.73
C SER A 154 -1.23 9.73 -3.08
N GLY A 155 -2.34 10.44 -3.25
CA GLY A 155 -3.59 10.09 -2.58
C GLY A 155 -3.68 10.47 -1.10
N ASN A 156 -2.72 11.24 -0.53
CA ASN A 156 -2.79 11.62 0.91
C ASN A 156 -4.10 12.29 1.33
N ARG A 157 -4.76 13.03 0.42
CA ARG A 157 -6.03 13.71 0.73
C ARG A 157 -7.21 12.73 0.93
N CYS A 158 -7.11 11.51 0.42
CA CYS A 158 -8.08 10.44 0.66
C CYS A 158 -7.54 9.33 1.56
N ALA A 159 -6.30 9.45 2.04
CA ALA A 159 -5.69 8.46 2.92
C ALA A 159 -6.20 8.61 4.36
N THR A 160 -6.48 7.49 5.01
CA THR A 160 -6.77 7.43 6.45
C THR A 160 -5.52 7.12 7.26
N TRP A 161 -4.52 6.50 6.63
CA TRP A 161 -3.22 6.19 7.22
C TRP A 161 -2.08 6.68 6.32
N LEU A 162 -1.00 7.12 6.94
CA LEU A 162 0.21 7.58 6.26
C LEU A 162 1.43 6.78 6.73
N GLY A 163 2.16 6.24 5.77
CA GLY A 163 3.43 5.56 5.98
C GLY A 163 4.59 6.45 5.53
N GLY A 164 5.72 6.35 6.21
CA GLY A 164 6.91 7.08 5.86
C GLY A 164 8.16 6.42 6.42
N HIS A 165 9.21 6.32 5.61
CA HIS A 165 10.49 5.84 6.10
C HIS A 165 11.15 6.90 6.99
N CYS A 166 11.63 6.48 8.14
CA CYS A 166 12.41 7.30 9.06
C CYS A 166 13.74 6.61 9.39
N ARG A 167 14.74 7.42 9.72
CA ARG A 167 16.01 6.98 10.28
C ARG A 167 15.87 6.95 11.79
N LEU A 168 16.17 5.81 12.41
CA LEU A 168 16.23 5.71 13.85
C LEU A 168 17.49 6.44 14.35
N CYS A 169 17.34 7.36 15.30
CA CYS A 169 18.44 8.11 15.91
C CYS A 169 18.35 8.11 17.43
N ASP A 170 19.49 8.30 18.12
CA ASP A 170 19.51 8.61 19.54
C ASP A 170 19.05 10.07 19.79
N GLU A 171 18.99 10.46 21.07
CA GLU A 171 18.62 11.82 21.49
C GLU A 171 19.58 12.90 20.97
N ASN A 172 20.80 12.52 20.57
CA ASN A 172 21.82 13.41 20.02
C ASN A 172 21.76 13.48 18.48
N GLY A 173 20.81 12.80 17.85
CA GLY A 173 20.66 12.73 16.39
C GLY A 173 21.61 11.74 15.70
N ASN A 174 22.38 10.96 16.44
CA ASN A 174 23.24 9.92 15.87
C ASN A 174 22.40 8.73 15.43
N GLN A 175 22.64 8.22 14.23
CA GLN A 175 21.92 7.07 13.72
C GLN A 175 22.14 5.84 14.61
N LEU A 176 21.04 5.23 15.07
CA LEU A 176 21.09 3.97 15.79
C LEU A 176 21.61 2.86 14.87
N LYS A 177 22.57 2.12 15.37
CA LYS A 177 23.20 0.99 14.70
C LYS A 177 22.99 -0.28 15.53
N HIS A 178 22.90 -1.41 14.84
CA HIS A 178 23.05 -2.74 15.41
C HIS A 178 24.40 -2.88 16.11
N PRO A 179 24.56 -3.85 17.03
CA PRO A 179 25.86 -4.16 17.65
C PRO A 179 26.98 -4.46 16.64
N ASP A 180 26.63 -4.88 15.42
CA ASP A 180 27.57 -5.12 14.31
C ASP A 180 27.91 -3.85 13.49
N GLY A 181 27.40 -2.68 13.89
CA GLY A 181 27.65 -1.39 13.26
C GLY A 181 26.71 -1.02 12.10
N ARG A 182 25.75 -1.87 11.73
CA ARG A 182 24.81 -1.59 10.61
C ARG A 182 23.60 -0.76 11.06
N PRO A 183 23.05 0.14 10.23
CA PRO A 183 21.84 0.86 10.58
C PRO A 183 20.59 -0.05 10.62
N PHE A 184 19.60 0.32 11.43
CA PHE A 184 18.27 -0.31 11.41
C PHE A 184 17.43 0.09 10.17
N PRO A 185 16.53 -0.78 9.67
CA PRO A 185 16.38 -2.19 10.02
C PRO A 185 17.47 -3.05 9.36
N ALA A 186 18.09 -3.96 10.11
CA ALA A 186 18.99 -4.95 9.51
C ALA A 186 18.15 -5.95 8.73
N ARG A 187 18.45 -6.15 7.44
CA ARG A 187 17.95 -7.35 6.75
C ARG A 187 18.42 -8.57 7.54
N PRO A 188 17.53 -9.53 7.88
CA PRO A 188 17.99 -10.78 8.45
C PRO A 188 18.99 -11.40 7.46
N ARG A 189 20.12 -11.91 7.98
CA ARG A 189 21.03 -12.74 7.17
C ARG A 189 20.17 -13.88 6.62
N ARG A 190 19.85 -13.88 5.32
CA ARG A 190 19.52 -15.12 4.64
C ARG A 190 20.80 -15.94 4.61
N SER A 191 21.06 -16.72 5.66
CA SER A 191 22.02 -17.82 5.56
C SER A 191 21.40 -18.86 4.64
N MET A 192 21.52 -18.66 3.32
CA MET A 192 21.53 -19.79 2.42
C MET A 192 22.88 -20.48 2.62
N SER A 193 23.00 -21.27 3.69
CA SER A 193 23.91 -22.39 3.65
C SER A 193 23.35 -23.32 2.57
N ARG A 194 23.98 -23.33 1.39
CA ARG A 194 23.89 -24.51 0.53
C ARG A 194 24.32 -25.69 1.40
N ALA A 195 23.40 -26.58 1.71
CA ALA A 195 23.76 -27.92 2.16
C ALA A 195 24.65 -28.52 1.07
N GLY A 196 25.74 -29.15 1.49
CA GLY A 196 26.83 -29.60 0.63
C GLY A 196 26.41 -30.54 -0.49
N MET A 197 27.22 -30.55 -1.54
CA MET A 197 27.55 -31.79 -2.25
C MET A 197 28.75 -32.42 -1.55
#